data_AF-A0A952UJ18-F1
#
_entry.id   AF-A0A952UJ18-F1
#
_cell.length_a   1.000
_cell.length_b   1.000
_cell.length_c   1.000
_cell.angle_alpha   90.00
_cell.angle_beta   90.00
_cell.angle_gamma   90.00
#
_symmetry.space_group_name_H-M   'P 1'
#
loop_
_entity.id
_entity.type
_entity.pdbx_description
1 polymer ?
#
loop_
_entity_poly.entity_id
_entity_poly.type
_entity_poly.pdbx_seq_one_letter_code
_entity_poly.pdbx_strand_id
1 'polypeptide(L)'
;MNVSKLASVGLWLLIGLISVACSGLPPIDQQKRLVQAGELKIQQLTPRAFAETWGDPTYTHQQFTHFFGMPDGQLIPQARMALGESPQGWETGLAAGDAFFMAYADRGYYLVFLEGVLVYHEAMSAEKVHAVGKTWKFESQFKTRLESSPGLK
;
A
#
# COMPACT_ATOMS: atom_id res chain seq x y z
N MET A 1 45.42 6.50 29.66
CA MET A 1 44.35 6.73 28.66
C MET A 1 43.02 6.33 29.31
N ASN A 2 42.14 7.29 29.60
CA ASN A 2 41.02 7.09 30.53
C ASN A 2 39.89 6.24 29.95
N VAL A 3 39.72 5.05 30.51
CA VAL A 3 38.66 4.06 30.18
C VAL A 3 37.25 4.67 30.28
N SER A 4 37.05 5.67 31.14
CA SER A 4 35.77 6.40 31.29
C SER A 4 35.36 7.21 30.06
N LYS A 5 36.30 7.69 29.25
CA LYS A 5 35.99 8.44 28.02
C LYS A 5 35.56 7.51 26.87
N LEU A 6 36.10 6.28 26.82
CA LEU A 6 35.73 5.29 25.82
C LEU A 6 34.31 4.74 26.03
N ALA A 7 33.92 4.52 27.30
CA ALA A 7 32.57 4.07 27.64
C ALA A 7 31.49 5.12 27.28
N SER A 8 31.79 6.40 27.49
CA SER A 8 30.89 7.50 27.10
C SER A 8 30.66 7.57 25.60
N VAL A 9 31.72 7.44 24.78
CA VAL A 9 31.60 7.52 23.31
C VAL A 9 30.87 6.30 22.76
N GLY A 10 31.10 5.11 23.31
CA GLY A 10 30.38 3.89 22.93
C GLY A 10 28.86 3.96 23.22
N LEU A 11 28.47 4.60 24.32
CA LEU A 11 27.06 4.76 24.69
C LEU A 11 26.31 5.74 23.78
N TRP A 12 26.96 6.84 23.37
CA TRP A 12 26.38 7.80 22.41
C TRP A 12 26.25 7.22 20.99
N LEU A 13 27.20 6.38 20.57
CA LEU A 13 27.11 5.65 19.30
C LEU A 13 25.97 4.61 19.29
N LEU A 14 25.73 3.94 20.43
CA LEU A 14 24.61 3.01 20.58
C LEU A 14 23.24 3.72 20.54
N ILE A 15 23.10 4.89 21.16
CA ILE A 15 21.87 5.68 21.09
C ILE A 15 21.61 6.16 19.66
N GLY A 16 22.65 6.58 18.93
CA GLY A 16 22.54 6.95 17.51
C GLY A 16 22.09 5.80 16.61
N LEU A 17 22.56 4.56 16.87
CA LEU A 17 22.15 3.37 16.10
C LEU A 17 20.70 2.92 16.38
N ILE A 18 20.18 3.13 17.60
CA ILE A 18 18.81 2.70 17.96
C ILE A 18 17.75 3.62 17.30
N SER A 19 18.10 4.86 16.94
CA SER A 19 17.18 5.82 16.31
C SER A 19 16.90 5.61 14.81
N VAL A 20 17.52 4.62 14.14
CA VAL A 20 17.46 4.52 12.66
C VAL A 20 16.44 3.49 12.12
N ALA A 21 15.74 2.69 12.94
CA ALA A 21 14.95 1.58 12.39
C ALA A 21 13.57 1.32 13.04
N CYS A 22 12.84 2.35 13.42
CA CYS A 22 11.38 2.27 13.49
C CYS A 22 10.81 3.03 12.30
N SER A 23 10.70 2.36 11.15
CA SER A 23 9.98 2.85 9.97
C SER A 23 8.47 2.86 10.25
N GLY A 24 8.06 3.73 11.17
CA GLY A 24 6.65 3.99 11.46
C GLY A 24 6.01 4.79 10.34
N LEU A 25 4.70 4.62 10.20
CA LEU A 25 3.89 5.43 9.30
C LEU A 25 4.10 6.93 9.64
N PRO A 26 4.52 7.77 8.68
CA PRO A 26 4.77 9.19 8.96
C PRO A 26 3.47 9.93 9.33
N PRO A 27 3.54 11.09 10.01
CA PRO A 27 2.37 11.91 10.32
C PRO A 27 1.56 12.30 9.08
N ILE A 28 0.24 12.48 9.22
CA ILE A 28 -0.67 12.71 8.09
C ILE A 28 -0.28 13.92 7.23
N ASP A 29 0.19 15.02 7.81
CA ASP A 29 0.63 16.20 7.06
C ASP A 29 1.89 15.92 6.22
N GLN A 30 2.76 15.01 6.67
CA GLN A 30 3.89 14.55 5.88
C GLN A 30 3.44 13.62 4.76
N GLN A 31 2.48 12.72 5.02
CA GLN A 31 1.90 11.88 3.97
C GLN A 31 1.28 12.71 2.86
N LYS A 32 0.48 13.74 3.21
CA LYS A 32 -0.15 14.64 2.23
C LYS A 32 0.88 15.39 1.38
N ARG A 33 1.99 15.84 1.99
CA ARG A 33 3.10 16.45 1.24
C ARG A 33 3.75 15.47 0.26
N LEU A 34 3.96 14.22 0.67
CA LEU A 34 4.49 13.18 -0.22
C LEU A 34 3.53 12.91 -1.39
N VAL A 35 2.24 12.76 -1.12
CA VAL A 35 1.19 12.57 -2.14
C VAL A 35 1.12 13.77 -3.10
N GLN A 36 1.22 14.99 -2.58
CA GLN A 36 1.21 16.21 -3.39
C GLN A 36 2.47 16.31 -4.27
N ALA A 37 3.61 15.86 -3.77
CA ALA A 37 4.87 15.79 -4.53
C ALA A 37 4.92 14.62 -5.54
N GLY A 38 3.93 13.72 -5.53
CA GLY A 38 3.95 12.50 -6.34
C GLY A 38 4.90 11.41 -5.82
N GLU A 39 5.40 11.54 -4.60
CA GLU A 39 6.27 10.56 -3.95
C GLU A 39 5.44 9.43 -3.32
N LEU A 40 5.02 8.45 -4.13
CA LEU A 40 4.14 7.36 -3.71
C LEU A 40 4.88 6.24 -2.96
N LYS A 41 5.49 6.57 -1.81
CA LYS A 41 6.29 5.61 -1.03
C LYS A 41 5.41 4.52 -0.40
N ILE A 42 5.77 3.28 -0.71
CA ILE A 42 5.17 2.07 -0.14
C ILE A 42 5.32 2.06 1.39
N GLN A 43 4.31 1.54 2.08
CA GLN A 43 4.19 1.42 3.55
C GLN A 43 4.24 2.75 4.33
N GLN A 44 4.26 3.90 3.63
CA GLN A 44 4.33 5.22 4.26
C GLN A 44 3.08 6.09 4.02
N LEU A 45 2.13 5.63 3.20
CA LEU A 45 0.97 6.41 2.79
C LEU A 45 -0.32 5.66 3.10
N THR A 46 -1.33 6.39 3.58
CA THR A 46 -2.66 5.85 3.90
C THR A 46 -3.71 6.29 2.87
N PRO A 47 -4.85 5.56 2.73
CA PRO A 47 -5.95 5.98 1.87
C PRO A 47 -6.43 7.41 2.19
N ARG A 48 -6.44 7.77 3.48
CA ARG A 48 -6.82 9.10 3.95
C ARG A 48 -5.92 10.21 3.40
N ALA A 49 -4.61 9.97 3.32
CA ALA A 49 -3.68 10.95 2.76
C ALA A 49 -4.00 11.26 1.28
N PHE A 50 -4.37 10.25 0.51
CA PHE A 50 -4.80 10.43 -0.88
C PHE A 50 -6.13 11.17 -0.97
N ALA A 51 -7.15 10.74 -0.24
CA ALA A 51 -8.47 11.39 -0.24
C ALA A 51 -8.39 12.87 0.15
N GLU A 52 -7.61 13.22 1.17
CA GLU A 52 -7.45 14.61 1.61
C GLU A 52 -6.57 15.48 0.70
N THR A 53 -5.75 14.87 -0.17
CA THR A 53 -4.83 15.61 -1.05
C THR A 53 -5.36 15.72 -2.48
N TRP A 54 -5.97 14.65 -2.99
CA TRP A 54 -6.43 14.55 -4.36
C TRP A 54 -7.95 14.62 -4.51
N GLY A 55 -8.69 14.51 -3.41
CA GLY A 55 -10.15 14.35 -3.41
C GLY A 55 -10.57 12.89 -3.42
N ASP A 56 -11.87 12.66 -3.52
CA ASP A 56 -12.45 11.31 -3.55
C ASP A 56 -11.98 10.52 -4.79
N PRO A 57 -11.63 9.24 -4.64
CA PRO A 57 -11.29 8.38 -5.77
C PRO A 57 -12.51 8.15 -6.68
N THR A 58 -12.26 8.01 -7.99
CA THR A 58 -13.31 7.69 -8.98
C THR A 58 -13.96 6.33 -8.69
N TYR A 59 -13.17 5.36 -8.25
CA TYR A 59 -13.65 4.04 -7.85
C TYR A 59 -12.95 3.55 -6.59
N THR A 60 -13.69 2.80 -5.77
CA THR A 60 -13.16 2.05 -4.64
C THR A 60 -13.62 0.59 -4.72
N HIS A 61 -12.82 -0.30 -4.16
CA HIS A 61 -13.17 -1.73 -4.03
C HIS A 61 -12.50 -2.30 -2.78
N GLN A 62 -13.12 -3.32 -2.18
CA GLN A 62 -12.52 -4.06 -1.08
C GLN A 62 -12.70 -5.55 -1.33
N GLN A 63 -11.58 -6.29 -1.26
CA GLN A 63 -11.58 -7.74 -1.43
C GLN A 63 -10.40 -8.37 -0.70
N PHE A 64 -10.62 -9.59 -0.22
CA PHE A 64 -9.53 -10.46 0.18
C PHE A 64 -8.74 -10.88 -1.07
N THR A 65 -7.42 -10.68 -1.07
CA THR A 65 -6.55 -11.09 -2.18
C THR A 65 -5.21 -11.59 -1.66
N HIS A 66 -4.54 -12.40 -2.48
CA HIS A 66 -3.13 -12.72 -2.31
C HIS A 66 -2.27 -11.66 -3.00
N PHE A 67 -1.05 -11.53 -2.50
CA PHE A 67 -0.04 -10.62 -2.98
C PHE A 67 1.30 -11.33 -3.13
N PHE A 68 2.04 -10.89 -4.13
CA PHE A 68 3.40 -11.32 -4.39
C PHE A 68 4.37 -10.19 -4.02
N GLY A 69 5.27 -10.45 -3.09
CA GLY A 69 6.25 -9.51 -2.60
C GLY A 69 7.44 -9.37 -3.54
N MET A 70 7.77 -8.13 -3.88
CA MET A 70 8.86 -7.77 -4.78
C MET A 70 10.08 -7.27 -3.98
N PRO A 71 11.31 -7.30 -4.56
CA PRO A 71 12.52 -6.85 -3.88
C PRO A 71 12.51 -5.36 -3.48
N ASP A 72 11.71 -4.54 -4.15
CA ASP A 72 11.53 -3.11 -3.84
C ASP A 72 10.49 -2.84 -2.74
N GLY A 73 9.92 -3.91 -2.16
CA GLY A 73 8.92 -3.84 -1.09
C GLY A 73 7.48 -3.71 -1.58
N GLN A 74 7.24 -3.64 -2.89
CA GLN A 74 5.88 -3.67 -3.43
C GLN A 74 5.22 -5.04 -3.21
N LEU A 75 3.92 -5.03 -2.94
CA LEU A 75 3.08 -6.22 -2.89
C LEU A 75 2.12 -6.20 -4.07
N ILE A 76 2.45 -6.92 -5.15
CA ILE A 76 1.62 -6.95 -6.36
C ILE A 76 0.40 -7.84 -6.09
N PRO A 77 -0.84 -7.32 -6.18
CA PRO A 77 -2.02 -8.14 -5.98
C PRO A 77 -2.21 -9.14 -7.12
N GLN A 78 -2.70 -10.33 -6.80
CA GLN A 78 -2.93 -11.41 -7.76
C GLN A 78 -3.78 -10.98 -8.97
N ALA A 79 -4.74 -10.07 -8.79
CA ALA A 79 -5.59 -9.54 -9.87
C ALA A 79 -4.83 -8.77 -10.97
N ARG A 80 -3.57 -8.38 -10.71
CA ARG A 80 -2.71 -7.72 -11.71
C ARG A 80 -1.77 -8.70 -12.42
N MET A 81 -1.76 -9.96 -12.03
CA MET A 81 -0.97 -11.02 -12.66
C MET A 81 -1.73 -11.61 -13.86
N ALA A 82 -1.00 -11.92 -14.93
CA ALA A 82 -1.54 -12.75 -16.00
C ALA A 82 -1.74 -14.19 -15.48
N LEU A 83 -2.82 -14.84 -15.93
CA LEU A 83 -3.16 -16.18 -15.48
C LEU A 83 -2.05 -17.17 -15.89
N GLY A 84 -1.44 -17.84 -14.90
CA GLY A 84 -0.38 -18.84 -15.14
C GLY A 84 1.05 -18.30 -15.15
N GLU A 85 1.26 -17.00 -14.94
CA GLU A 85 2.60 -16.40 -14.84
C GLU A 85 3.00 -16.16 -13.37
N SER A 86 4.24 -16.53 -13.03
CA SER A 86 4.87 -16.08 -11.78
C SER A 86 5.44 -14.68 -11.99
N PRO A 87 5.34 -13.76 -11.01
CA PRO A 87 5.93 -12.43 -11.15
C PRO A 87 7.45 -12.52 -11.37
N GLN A 88 7.95 -11.84 -12.39
CA GLN A 88 9.39 -11.80 -12.67
C GLN A 88 10.13 -11.11 -11.52
N GLY A 89 11.06 -11.82 -10.88
CA GLY A 89 11.81 -11.28 -9.73
C GLY A 89 11.11 -11.44 -8.37
N TRP A 90 10.07 -12.28 -8.28
CA TRP A 90 9.46 -12.64 -7.00
C TRP A 90 10.44 -13.39 -6.09
N GLU A 91 10.69 -12.84 -4.90
CA GLU A 91 11.52 -13.47 -3.86
C GLU A 91 10.64 -13.95 -2.68
N THR A 92 9.93 -15.07 -2.85
CA THR A 92 9.19 -15.84 -1.80
C THR A 92 8.23 -15.11 -0.84
N GLY A 93 8.12 -13.77 -0.88
CA GLY A 93 7.19 -13.03 -0.05
C GLY A 93 5.78 -13.25 -0.55
N LEU A 94 4.94 -13.92 0.25
CA LEU A 94 3.51 -14.03 0.03
C LEU A 94 2.82 -13.30 1.17
N ALA A 95 1.92 -12.39 0.82
CA ALA A 95 1.01 -11.78 1.78
C ALA A 95 -0.43 -12.02 1.33
N ALA A 96 -1.37 -12.03 2.26
CA ALA A 96 -2.78 -12.12 1.96
C ALA A 96 -3.57 -11.33 3.00
N GLY A 97 -4.67 -10.74 2.58
CA GLY A 97 -5.54 -10.00 3.48
C GLY A 97 -6.59 -9.19 2.75
N ASP A 98 -7.41 -8.51 3.54
CA ASP A 98 -8.42 -7.58 3.03
C ASP A 98 -7.75 -6.33 2.49
N ALA A 99 -7.73 -6.25 1.17
CA ALA A 99 -7.13 -5.16 0.44
C ALA A 99 -8.18 -4.12 0.08
N PHE A 100 -7.81 -2.86 0.25
CA PHE A 100 -8.61 -1.72 -0.19
C PHE A 100 -7.99 -1.12 -1.44
N PHE A 101 -8.80 -0.92 -2.47
CA PHE A 101 -8.37 -0.43 -3.77
C PHE A 101 -8.97 0.96 -4.00
N MET A 102 -8.14 1.90 -4.45
CA MET A 102 -8.58 3.22 -4.91
C MET A 102 -8.10 3.43 -6.34
N ALA A 103 -8.96 4.03 -7.16
CA ALA A 103 -8.66 4.35 -8.55
C ALA A 103 -9.06 5.80 -8.87
N TYR A 104 -8.11 6.58 -9.36
CA TYR A 104 -8.26 7.98 -9.78
C TYR A 104 -8.15 8.07 -11.30
N ALA A 105 -9.29 8.10 -11.99
CA ALA A 105 -9.31 8.08 -13.46
C ALA A 105 -8.81 9.39 -14.07
N ASP A 106 -9.10 10.51 -13.42
CA ASP A 106 -8.63 11.85 -13.76
C ASP A 106 -7.09 11.98 -13.67
N ARG A 107 -6.47 11.21 -12.76
CA ARG A 107 -5.02 11.21 -12.54
C ARG A 107 -4.28 10.02 -13.15
N GLY A 108 -5.01 9.01 -13.63
CA GLY A 108 -4.42 7.79 -14.17
C GLY A 108 -3.71 6.93 -13.12
N TYR A 109 -4.23 6.84 -11.89
CA TYR A 109 -3.62 6.06 -10.81
C TYR A 109 -4.52 4.95 -10.29
N TYR A 110 -3.89 3.80 -10.05
CA TYR A 110 -4.44 2.66 -9.33
C TYR A 110 -3.61 2.43 -8.07
N LEU A 111 -4.26 2.43 -6.91
CA LEU A 111 -3.62 2.36 -5.61
C LEU A 111 -4.21 1.18 -4.82
N VAL A 112 -3.34 0.43 -4.14
CA VAL A 112 -3.74 -0.74 -3.36
C VAL A 112 -3.15 -0.62 -1.97
N PHE A 113 -4.02 -0.83 -1.00
CA PHE A 113 -3.70 -0.74 0.41
C PHE A 113 -3.96 -2.08 1.08
N LEU A 114 -3.03 -2.50 1.92
CA LEU A 114 -3.16 -3.67 2.80
C LEU A 114 -2.93 -3.17 4.22
N GLU A 115 -3.79 -3.57 5.16
CA GLU A 115 -3.72 -3.11 6.56
C GLU A 115 -3.68 -1.56 6.70
N GLY A 116 -4.32 -0.86 5.76
CA GLY A 116 -4.42 0.60 5.76
C GLY A 116 -3.20 1.36 5.25
N VAL A 117 -2.17 0.67 4.74
CA VAL A 117 -0.97 1.30 4.15
C VAL A 117 -0.82 0.95 2.67
N LEU A 118 -0.27 1.87 1.88
CA LEU A 118 -0.05 1.69 0.45
C LEU A 118 0.97 0.57 0.23
N VAL A 119 0.60 -0.47 -0.50
CA VAL A 119 1.48 -1.61 -0.80
C VAL A 119 1.76 -1.79 -2.29
N TYR A 120 0.95 -1.18 -3.15
CA TYR A 120 1.17 -1.17 -4.58
C TYR A 120 0.53 0.05 -5.23
N HIS A 121 1.17 0.57 -6.27
CA HIS A 121 0.60 1.59 -7.12
C HIS A 121 0.99 1.36 -8.59
N GLU A 122 0.07 1.67 -9.51
CA GLU A 122 0.31 1.57 -10.95
C GLU A 122 -0.20 2.84 -11.62
N ALA A 123 0.65 3.48 -12.42
CA ALA A 123 0.24 4.52 -13.34
C ALA A 123 -0.36 3.85 -14.59
N MET A 124 -1.54 4.31 -15.00
CA MET A 124 -2.27 3.73 -16.12
C MET A 124 -3.12 4.79 -16.84
N SER A 125 -3.48 4.54 -18.09
CA SER A 125 -4.36 5.46 -18.83
C SER A 125 -5.75 5.53 -18.19
N ALA A 126 -6.45 6.65 -18.37
CA ALA A 126 -7.79 6.85 -17.82
C ALA A 126 -8.77 5.75 -18.28
N GLU A 127 -8.64 5.29 -19.53
CA GLU A 127 -9.45 4.20 -20.08
C GLU A 127 -9.23 2.89 -19.31
N LYS A 128 -7.98 2.58 -18.96
CA LYS A 128 -7.62 1.39 -18.19
C LYS A 128 -8.15 1.50 -16.75
N VAL A 129 -8.07 2.68 -16.13
CA VAL A 129 -8.69 2.91 -14.81
C VAL A 129 -10.19 2.66 -14.84
N HIS A 130 -10.89 3.22 -15.83
CA HIS A 130 -12.33 3.01 -16.00
C HIS A 130 -12.70 1.55 -16.27
N ALA A 131 -11.90 0.82 -17.05
CA ALA A 131 -12.11 -0.60 -17.30
C ALA A 131 -12.05 -1.41 -15.99
N VAL A 132 -11.00 -1.20 -15.18
CA VAL A 132 -10.85 -1.86 -13.88
C VAL A 132 -11.99 -1.50 -12.92
N GLY A 133 -12.33 -0.21 -12.82
CA GLY A 133 -13.42 0.24 -11.95
C GLY A 133 -14.79 -0.31 -12.33
N LYS A 134 -15.04 -0.54 -13.63
CA LYS A 134 -16.27 -1.21 -14.09
C LYS A 134 -16.31 -2.67 -13.66
N THR A 135 -15.20 -3.41 -13.73
CA THR A 135 -15.12 -4.80 -13.26
C THR A 135 -15.52 -4.91 -11.79
N TRP A 136 -15.02 -4.02 -10.93
CA TRP A 136 -15.40 -3.98 -9.51
C TRP A 136 -16.88 -3.74 -9.28
N LYS A 137 -17.49 -2.83 -10.05
CA LYS A 137 -18.94 -2.60 -9.99
C LYS A 137 -19.71 -3.86 -10.36
N PHE A 138 -19.28 -4.59 -11.39
CA PHE A 138 -19.92 -5.86 -11.75
C PHE A 138 -19.74 -6.92 -10.67
N GLU A 139 -18.53 -7.12 -10.14
CA GLU A 139 -18.29 -8.06 -9.03
C GLU A 139 -19.19 -7.78 -7.82
N SER A 140 -19.37 -6.51 -7.45
CA SER A 140 -20.26 -6.15 -6.33
C SER A 140 -21.73 -6.52 -6.57
N GLN A 141 -22.17 -6.60 -7.83
CA GLN A 141 -23.53 -7.02 -8.18
C GLN A 141 -23.74 -8.54 -8.07
N PHE A 142 -22.67 -9.33 -8.18
CA PHE A 142 -22.72 -10.79 -8.11
C PHE A 142 -22.40 -11.36 -6.72
N LYS A 143 -21.91 -10.53 -5.78
CA LYS A 143 -21.82 -10.90 -4.37
C LYS A 143 -23.23 -11.10 -3.79
N THR A 144 -23.69 -12.35 -3.83
CA THR A 144 -24.96 -12.76 -3.22
C THR A 144 -24.87 -12.64 -1.69
N ARG A 145 -26.03 -12.49 -1.03
CA ARG A 145 -26.19 -12.22 0.42
C ARG A 145 -25.43 -13.16 1.38
N LEU A 146 -24.86 -14.25 0.91
CA LEU A 146 -24.06 -15.20 1.71
C LEU A 146 -22.67 -14.65 2.05
N GLU A 147 -22.06 -13.83 1.19
CA GLU A 147 -20.73 -13.21 1.47
C GLU A 147 -20.83 -11.88 2.23
N SER A 148 -22.04 -11.31 2.35
CA SER A 148 -22.28 -10.03 3.03
C SER A 148 -22.82 -10.20 4.46
N SER A 149 -22.72 -11.39 5.04
CA SER A 149 -23.21 -11.66 6.40
C SER A 149 -22.28 -11.04 7.44
N PRO A 150 -22.68 -9.99 8.18
CA PRO A 150 -21.99 -9.55 9.38
C PRO A 150 -22.47 -10.47 10.49
N GLY A 151 -21.73 -11.56 10.70
CA GLY A 151 -22.15 -12.63 11.59
C GLY A 151 -21.00 -13.16 12.42
N LEU A 152 -20.57 -12.38 13.41
CA LEU A 152 -20.31 -12.86 14.76
C LEU A 152 -20.18 -11.64 15.67
N LYS A 153 -21.03 -11.63 16.70
CA LYS A 153 -21.05 -10.68 17.81
C LYS A 153 -19.76 -10.73 18.63
#